data_AF-A0A0B8Q4X1-F1
#
_entry.id   AF-A0A0B8Q4X1-F1
#
_cell.length_a   1.000
_cell.length_b   1.000
_cell.length_c   1.000
_cell.angle_alpha   90.00
_cell.angle_beta   90.00
_cell.angle_gamma   90.00
#
_symmetry.space_group_name_H-M   'P 1'
#
loop_
_entity.id
_entity.type
_entity.pdbx_description
1 polymer ?
#
loop_
_entity_poly.entity_id
_entity_poly.type
_entity_poly.pdbx_seq_one_letter_code
_entity_poly.pdbx_strand_id
1 'polypeptide(L)'
;MNPNDAKAKGIKDGDLVRVFNDRGQLLAGAVVSSAYPEGVVRIEEGAWYGPLNEKIGAIDTYGDPNTLTQDIPSSELAQATSANTCLVDFEKFKGEVPPVTAFGGPIEVS
;
A
#
# COMPACT_ATOMS: atom_id res chain seq x y z
N MET A 1 -1.59 9.42 8.14
CA MET A 1 -2.95 8.96 8.48
C MET A 1 -3.54 9.87 9.54
N ASN A 2 -4.79 10.31 9.39
CA ASN A 2 -5.43 11.18 10.38
C ASN A 2 -5.62 10.47 11.75
N PRO A 3 -5.51 11.18 12.90
CA PRO A 3 -5.68 10.57 14.22
C PRO A 3 -7.04 9.90 14.49
N ASN A 4 -8.13 10.43 13.92
CA ASN A 4 -9.46 9.88 14.14
C ASN A 4 -9.66 8.57 13.37
N ASP A 5 -9.18 8.49 12.13
CA ASP A 5 -9.20 7.23 11.37
C ASP A 5 -8.33 6.15 12.03
N ALA A 6 -7.14 6.54 12.51
CA ALA A 6 -6.24 5.64 13.24
C ALA A 6 -6.91 5.11 14.51
N LYS A 7 -7.54 5.99 15.31
CA LYS A 7 -8.27 5.63 16.53
C LYS A 7 -9.44 4.69 16.23
N ALA A 8 -10.22 4.97 15.18
CA ALA A 8 -11.36 4.14 14.78
C ALA A 8 -10.96 2.70 14.44
N LYS A 9 -9.74 2.51 13.89
CA LYS A 9 -9.19 1.20 13.53
C LYS A 9 -8.20 0.63 14.55
N GLY A 10 -8.01 1.28 15.70
CA GLY A 10 -7.10 0.83 16.77
C GLY A 10 -5.61 0.83 16.37
N ILE A 11 -5.23 1.70 15.44
CA ILE A 11 -3.87 1.87 14.91
C ILE A 11 -3.15 2.96 15.70
N LYS A 12 -1.89 2.70 16.04
CA LYS A 12 -0.97 3.66 16.68
C LYS A 12 0.15 4.03 15.72
N ASP A 13 0.83 5.13 16.02
CA ASP A 13 2.05 5.51 15.30
C ASP A 13 3.09 4.37 15.39
N GLY A 14 3.74 4.06 14.27
CA GLY A 14 4.69 2.96 14.13
C GLY A 14 4.07 1.57 13.97
N ASP A 15 2.75 1.39 14.08
CA ASP A 15 2.13 0.10 13.81
C ASP A 15 2.29 -0.30 12.33
N LEU A 16 2.50 -1.59 12.09
CA LEU A 16 2.42 -2.17 10.75
C LEU A 16 0.95 -2.26 10.32
N VAL A 17 0.64 -1.73 9.14
CA VAL A 17 -0.71 -1.64 8.59
C VAL A 17 -0.75 -2.34 7.24
N ARG A 18 -1.83 -3.07 6.99
CA ARG A 18 -2.18 -3.59 5.67
C ARG A 18 -3.11 -2.59 4.98
N VAL A 19 -2.75 -2.15 3.78
CA VAL A 19 -3.60 -1.31 2.92
C VAL A 19 -4.04 -2.16 1.73
N PHE A 20 -5.32 -2.15 1.40
CA PHE A 20 -5.87 -3.09 0.44
C PHE A 20 -7.13 -2.58 -0.26
N ASN A 21 -7.45 -3.21 -1.38
CA ASN A 21 -8.74 -3.17 -2.06
C ASN A 21 -8.90 -4.45 -2.90
N ASP A 22 -9.89 -4.50 -3.79
CA ASP A 22 -10.16 -5.69 -4.61
C ASP A 22 -9.06 -6.01 -5.64
N ARG A 23 -8.11 -5.08 -5.89
CA ARG A 23 -7.03 -5.25 -6.88
C ARG A 23 -5.74 -5.77 -6.24
N GLY A 24 -5.47 -5.40 -4.99
CA GLY A 24 -4.19 -5.73 -4.36
C GLY A 24 -4.12 -5.41 -2.87
N GLN A 25 -2.96 -5.68 -2.29
CA GLN A 25 -2.67 -5.45 -0.89
C GLN A 25 -1.17 -5.24 -0.65
N LEU A 26 -0.86 -4.33 0.26
CA LEU A 26 0.51 -3.98 0.63
C LEU A 26 0.65 -3.76 2.15
N LEU A 27 1.89 -3.80 2.64
CA LEU A 27 2.25 -3.42 3.99
C LEU A 27 2.88 -2.02 4.03
N ALA A 28 2.57 -1.26 5.08
CA ALA A 28 3.15 0.06 5.33
C ALA A 28 3.23 0.35 6.84
N GLY A 29 4.14 1.24 7.23
CA GLY A 29 4.19 1.78 8.60
C GLY A 29 3.20 2.92 8.81
N ALA A 30 2.45 2.91 9.91
CA ALA A 30 1.56 4.00 10.26
C ALA A 30 2.33 5.23 10.75
N VAL A 31 2.14 6.36 10.08
CA VAL A 31 2.50 7.69 10.59
C VAL A 31 1.21 8.45 10.89
N VAL A 32 0.91 8.65 12.17
CA VAL A 32 -0.30 9.34 12.63
C VAL A 32 -0.02 10.84 12.67
N SER A 33 -0.78 11.62 11.91
CA SER A 33 -0.56 13.05 11.74
C SER A 33 -1.85 13.78 11.43
N SER A 34 -2.05 14.93 12.08
CA SER A 34 -3.15 15.85 11.82
C SER A 34 -2.97 16.69 10.54
N ALA A 35 -1.88 16.48 9.79
CA ALA A 35 -1.62 17.16 8.51
C ALA A 35 -2.54 16.68 7.37
N TYR A 36 -3.29 15.59 7.58
CA TYR A 36 -4.22 15.04 6.60
C TYR A 36 -5.65 15.07 7.15
N PRO A 37 -6.66 15.39 6.32
CA PRO A 37 -8.06 15.31 6.74
C PRO A 37 -8.48 13.85 7.01
N GLU A 38 -9.58 13.68 7.75
CA GLU A 38 -10.22 12.37 7.93
C GLU A 38 -10.61 11.75 6.58
N GLY A 39 -10.47 10.43 6.46
CA GLY A 39 -10.76 9.68 5.24
C GLY A 39 -9.66 9.76 4.17
N VAL A 40 -8.52 10.41 4.44
CA VAL A 40 -7.40 10.51 3.49
C VAL A 40 -6.12 9.90 4.08
N VAL A 41 -5.51 9.01 3.30
CA VAL A 41 -4.18 8.45 3.57
C VAL A 41 -3.22 8.79 2.42
N ARG A 42 -1.92 8.77 2.71
CA ARG A 42 -0.87 9.00 1.71
C ARG A 42 0.19 7.92 1.82
N ILE A 43 0.61 7.42 0.67
CA ILE A 43 1.85 6.66 0.44
C ILE A 43 2.52 7.37 -0.75
N GLU A 44 3.78 7.78 -0.59
CA GLU A 44 4.52 8.44 -1.67
C GLU A 44 4.88 7.42 -2.77
N GLU A 45 4.88 7.87 -4.02
CA GLU A 45 5.30 7.03 -5.15
C GLU A 45 6.81 6.71 -5.09
N GLY A 46 7.21 5.64 -5.78
CA GLY A 46 8.61 5.24 -5.92
C GLY A 46 9.11 4.24 -4.87
N ALA A 47 8.26 3.85 -3.91
CA ALA A 47 8.53 2.70 -3.05
C ALA A 47 8.67 1.42 -3.91
N TRP A 48 9.74 0.64 -3.68
CA TRP A 48 10.03 -0.53 -4.49
C TRP A 48 9.01 -1.64 -4.22
N TYR A 49 8.38 -2.15 -5.28
CA TYR A 49 7.53 -3.31 -5.21
C TYR A 49 8.33 -4.55 -4.78
N GLY A 50 7.94 -5.16 -3.67
CA GLY A 50 8.56 -6.36 -3.12
C GLY A 50 7.52 -7.40 -2.74
N PRO A 51 6.94 -8.14 -3.69
CA PRO A 51 5.93 -9.15 -3.38
C PRO A 51 6.55 -10.28 -2.56
N LEU A 52 5.74 -10.88 -1.69
CA LEU A 52 6.15 -12.01 -0.87
C LEU A 52 6.57 -13.23 -1.71
N ASN A 53 5.95 -13.41 -2.88
CA ASN A 53 6.25 -14.48 -3.84
C ASN A 53 5.69 -14.12 -5.22
N GLU A 54 5.89 -15.00 -6.21
CA GLU A 54 5.50 -14.83 -7.61
C GLU A 54 4.00 -14.97 -7.90
N LYS A 55 3.18 -15.31 -6.89
CA LYS A 55 1.76 -15.60 -7.11
C LYS A 55 0.95 -14.33 -7.30
N ILE A 56 -0.06 -14.41 -8.17
CA ILE A 56 -1.03 -13.31 -8.38
C ILE A 56 -1.71 -12.99 -7.05
N GLY A 57 -1.75 -11.70 -6.70
CA GLY A 57 -2.34 -11.21 -5.46
C GLY A 57 -1.46 -11.39 -4.21
N ALA A 58 -0.18 -11.78 -4.39
CA ALA A 58 0.79 -11.77 -3.31
C ALA A 58 0.87 -10.38 -2.67
N ILE A 59 1.00 -10.35 -1.34
CA ILE A 59 1.14 -9.11 -0.60
C ILE A 59 2.49 -8.46 -0.92
N ASP A 60 2.46 -7.17 -1.22
CA ASP A 60 3.66 -6.35 -1.27
C ASP A 60 4.18 -6.10 0.15
N THR A 61 5.41 -6.54 0.40
CA THR A 61 6.05 -6.50 1.72
C THR A 61 6.68 -5.15 2.03
N TYR A 62 6.74 -4.21 1.08
CA TYR A 62 7.38 -2.91 1.27
C TYR A 62 6.43 -1.70 1.14
N GLY A 63 5.56 -1.67 0.12
CA GLY A 63 4.50 -0.66 0.03
C GLY A 63 4.51 0.25 -1.20
N ASP A 64 4.71 -0.30 -2.40
CA ASP A 64 4.46 0.38 -3.67
C ASP A 64 2.97 0.74 -3.79
N PRO A 65 2.61 2.04 -3.84
CA PRO A 65 1.21 2.47 -3.94
C PRO A 65 0.51 1.98 -5.22
N ASN A 66 1.24 1.73 -6.30
CA ASN A 66 0.64 1.25 -7.56
C ASN A 66 0.18 -0.20 -7.50
N THR A 67 0.48 -0.94 -6.43
CA THR A 67 -0.17 -2.23 -6.11
C THR A 67 -1.70 -2.08 -6.00
N LEU A 68 -2.22 -0.88 -5.73
CA LEU A 68 -3.63 -0.61 -5.42
C LEU A 68 -4.36 0.21 -6.50
N THR A 69 -3.63 0.87 -7.40
CA THR A 69 -4.18 1.79 -8.38
C THR A 69 -4.91 1.05 -9.51
N GLN A 70 -5.74 1.78 -10.24
CA GLN A 70 -6.44 1.25 -11.41
C GLN A 70 -5.75 1.74 -12.68
N ASP A 71 -5.69 0.86 -13.68
CA ASP A 71 -5.23 1.21 -15.02
C ASP A 71 -6.44 1.54 -15.90
N ILE A 72 -6.95 2.77 -15.76
CA ILE A 72 -8.08 3.29 -16.54
C ILE A 72 -7.70 4.65 -17.14
N PRO A 73 -7.94 4.87 -18.44
CA PRO A 73 -7.68 6.14 -19.10
C PRO A 73 -8.58 7.27 -18.59
N SER A 74 -8.08 8.49 -18.62
CA SER A 74 -8.79 9.67 -18.11
C SER A 74 -10.08 10.00 -18.85
N SER A 75 -10.16 9.70 -20.14
CA SER A 75 -11.34 9.90 -21.00
C SER A 75 -11.13 9.21 -22.34
N GLU A 76 -12.22 9.01 -23.10
CA GLU A 76 -12.17 8.53 -24.49
C GLU A 76 -11.25 9.39 -25.38
N LEU A 77 -11.15 10.70 -25.10
CA LEU A 77 -10.36 11.65 -25.88
C LEU A 77 -8.85 11.56 -25.62
N ALA A 78 -8.43 11.72 -24.35
CA ALA A 78 -7.03 11.97 -24.01
C ALA A 78 -6.25 10.71 -23.68
N GLN A 79 -6.91 9.65 -23.21
CA GLN A 79 -6.28 8.37 -22.84
C GLN A 79 -5.07 8.50 -21.90
N ALA A 80 -5.06 9.50 -21.01
CA ALA A 80 -3.97 9.74 -20.07
C ALA A 80 -4.16 8.97 -18.76
N THR A 81 -3.11 8.92 -17.93
CA THR A 81 -3.11 8.23 -16.63
C THR A 81 -4.11 8.81 -15.62
N SER A 82 -4.77 7.93 -14.84
CA SER A 82 -5.75 8.30 -13.81
C SER A 82 -5.42 7.74 -12.41
N ALA A 83 -4.14 7.52 -12.10
CA ALA A 83 -3.67 6.74 -10.95
C ALA A 83 -4.18 7.24 -9.58
N ASN A 84 -4.34 8.56 -9.41
CA ASN A 84 -4.77 9.16 -8.14
C ASN A 84 -6.28 9.01 -7.87
N THR A 85 -7.04 8.43 -8.80
CA THR A 85 -8.42 7.98 -8.54
C THR A 85 -8.35 6.59 -7.92
N CYS A 86 -8.12 6.52 -6.61
CA CYS A 86 -7.93 5.26 -5.90
C CYS A 86 -8.67 5.26 -4.56
N LEU A 87 -9.49 4.23 -4.34
CA LEU A 87 -10.13 3.95 -3.05
C LEU A 87 -9.50 2.69 -2.45
N VAL A 88 -9.27 2.74 -1.15
CA VAL A 88 -8.65 1.69 -0.35
C VAL A 88 -9.32 1.61 1.01
N ASP A 89 -9.15 0.48 1.66
CA ASP A 89 -9.30 0.37 3.11
C ASP A 89 -7.96 -0.06 3.73
N PHE A 90 -7.85 0.04 5.04
CA PHE A 90 -6.66 -0.34 5.78
C PHE A 90 -6.99 -0.91 7.17
N GLU A 91 -6.08 -1.70 7.70
CA GLU A 91 -6.21 -2.30 9.03
C GLU A 91 -4.85 -2.55 9.66
N LYS A 92 -4.80 -2.62 11.00
CA LYS A 92 -3.60 -3.09 11.69
C LYS A 92 -3.26 -4.51 11.22
N PHE A 93 -2.04 -4.70 10.71
CA PHE A 93 -1.59 -6.01 10.27
C PHE A 93 -1.55 -6.98 11.46
N LYS A 94 -2.05 -8.20 11.25
CA LYS A 94 -2.06 -9.27 12.23
C LYS A 94 -1.46 -10.52 11.60
N GLY A 95 -0.59 -11.19 12.35
CA GLY A 95 0.08 -12.41 11.91
C GLY A 95 1.60 -12.26 11.97
N GLU A 96 2.27 -13.21 11.34
CA GLU A 96 3.72 -13.20 11.20
C GLU A 96 4.13 -12.13 10.17
N VAL A 97 5.07 -11.27 10.56
CA VAL A 97 5.56 -10.19 9.70
C VAL A 97 6.47 -10.79 8.63
N PRO A 98 6.14 -10.68 7.33
CA PRO A 98 7.00 -11.20 6.28
C PRO A 98 8.31 -10.38 6.18
N PRO A 99 9.40 -10.98 5.67
CA PRO A 99 10.59 -10.23 5.35
C PRO A 99 10.33 -9.28 4.17
N VAL A 100 11.03 -8.15 4.15
CA VAL A 100 11.08 -7.27 2.97
C VAL A 100 11.88 -7.98 1.87
N THR A 101 11.29 -8.16 0.69
CA THR A 101 11.92 -8.91 -0.42
C THR A 101 12.61 -8.01 -1.46
N ALA A 102 12.32 -6.71 -1.46
CA ALA A 102 12.73 -5.78 -2.53
C ALA A 102 14.25 -5.54 -2.66
N PHE A 103 15.02 -5.68 -1.57
CA PHE A 103 16.42 -5.22 -1.52
C PHE A 103 17.45 -6.35 -1.36
N GLY A 104 17.00 -7.61 -1.33
CA GLY A 104 17.87 -8.78 -1.09
C GLY A 104 18.67 -9.25 -2.30
N GLY A 105 18.38 -8.73 -3.50
CA GLY A 105 18.95 -9.23 -4.75
C GLY A 105 18.32 -10.56 -5.21
N PRO A 106 18.75 -11.09 -6.37
CA PRO A 106 18.25 -12.35 -6.89
C PRO A 106 18.81 -13.56 -6.12
N ILE A 107 18.10 -14.69 -6.20
CA ILE A 107 18.65 -15.98 -5.77
C ILE A 107 19.63 -16.46 -6.83
N GLU A 108 20.88 -16.69 -6.44
CA GLU A 108 21.89 -17.30 -7.30
C GLU A 108 21.66 -18.81 -7.39
N VAL A 109 21.61 -19.34 -8.62
CA VAL A 109 21.51 -20.78 -8.89
C VAL A 109 22.77 -21.21 -9.65
N SER A 110 23.49 -22.19 -9.11
CA SER A 110 24.72 -22.74 -9.68
C SER A 110 24.55 -24.17 -10.20
#